data_AF-H0QTS5-F1
#
_entry.id   AF-H0QTS5-F1
#
_cell.length_a   1.000
_cell.length_b   1.000
_cell.length_c   1.000
_cell.angle_alpha   90.00
_cell.angle_beta   90.00
_cell.angle_gamma   90.00
#
_symmetry.space_group_name_H-M   'P 1'
#
loop_
_entity.id
_entity.type
_entity.pdbx_description
1 polymer ?
#
loop_
_entity_poly.entity_id
_entity_poly.type
_entity_poly.pdbx_seq_one_letter_code
_entity_poly.pdbx_strand_id
1 'polypeptide(L)'
;MTDRDHDEDLWQEFDRLPPAGPDRVQGLPGGLPQGFGFRTGVRSAKVALGFAVYALILGSVLVLTGAVVFIAQGHWLMLGLMVLIEVVFLLAFRRLVRLARIRRLGP
;
A
#
# COMPACT_ATOMS: atom_id res chain seq x y z
N MET A 1 3.47 6.32 -54.55
CA MET A 1 3.80 7.71 -54.21
C MET A 1 2.55 8.36 -53.64
N THR A 2 2.39 8.33 -52.32
CA THR A 2 1.52 9.21 -51.52
C THR A 2 1.85 8.92 -50.06
N ASP A 3 3.01 9.43 -49.67
CA ASP A 3 3.34 9.78 -48.30
C ASP A 3 2.47 11.00 -47.96
N ARG A 4 1.64 10.92 -46.94
CA ARG A 4 0.78 12.03 -46.51
C ARG A 4 1.09 12.29 -45.05
N ASP A 5 1.90 13.33 -44.86
CA ASP A 5 2.16 14.12 -43.67
C ASP A 5 0.99 14.07 -42.66
N HIS A 6 1.08 13.15 -41.70
CA HIS A 6 0.16 13.08 -40.55
C HIS A 6 0.85 13.44 -39.23
N ASP A 7 2.09 13.92 -39.29
CA ASP A 7 2.91 14.18 -38.10
C ASP A 7 2.89 15.64 -37.62
N GLU A 8 2.40 16.60 -38.40
CA GLU A 8 2.61 18.03 -38.06
C GLU A 8 1.56 18.72 -37.17
N ASP A 9 0.33 18.20 -37.01
CA ASP A 9 -0.74 19.07 -36.47
C ASP A 9 -1.36 18.68 -35.12
N LEU A 10 -1.06 17.51 -34.56
CA LEU A 10 -1.69 17.10 -33.28
C LEU A 10 -1.21 17.96 -32.09
N TRP A 11 0.06 18.34 -32.10
CA TRP A 11 0.65 19.17 -31.04
C TRP A 11 0.26 20.64 -31.18
N GLN A 12 0.13 21.16 -32.41
CA GLN A 12 -0.36 22.51 -32.63
C GLN A 12 -1.85 22.66 -32.26
N GLU A 13 -2.64 21.60 -32.44
CA GLU A 13 -4.04 21.59 -32.01
C GLU A 13 -4.17 21.58 -30.48
N PHE A 14 -3.26 20.89 -29.78
CA PHE A 14 -3.17 20.89 -28.32
C PHE A 14 -2.80 22.27 -27.75
N ASP A 15 -1.81 22.95 -28.34
CA ASP A 15 -1.37 24.28 -27.90
C ASP A 15 -2.45 25.37 -28.10
N ARG A 16 -3.40 25.13 -29.01
CA ARG A 16 -4.56 26.03 -29.24
C ARG A 16 -5.73 25.75 -28.33
N LEU A 17 -5.70 24.68 -27.52
CA LEU A 17 -6.75 24.40 -26.56
C LEU A 17 -6.78 25.51 -25.49
N PRO A 18 -7.96 26.05 -25.16
CA PRO A 18 -8.09 26.98 -24.05
C PRO A 18 -7.66 26.28 -22.74
N PRO A 19 -7.11 27.02 -21.76
CA PRO A 19 -6.75 26.45 -20.47
C PRO A 19 -7.94 25.69 -19.91
N ALA A 20 -7.72 24.45 -19.47
CA ALA A 20 -8.77 23.60 -18.90
C ALA A 20 -9.56 24.42 -17.87
N GLY A 21 -10.84 24.63 -18.15
CA GLY A 21 -11.72 25.42 -17.29
C GLY A 21 -11.70 24.87 -15.87
N PRO A 22 -12.08 25.68 -14.86
CA PRO A 22 -12.15 25.21 -13.48
C PRO A 22 -12.94 23.91 -13.44
N ASP A 23 -12.29 22.86 -12.92
CA ASP A 23 -12.77 21.48 -12.87
C ASP A 23 -14.04 21.38 -12.00
N ARG A 24 -15.14 21.86 -12.58
CA ARG A 24 -16.46 21.95 -11.96
C ARG A 24 -17.43 21.28 -12.91
N VAL A 25 -17.55 19.97 -12.76
CA VAL A 25 -18.70 19.23 -13.27
C VAL A 25 -19.97 19.92 -12.75
N GLN A 26 -20.82 20.40 -13.66
CA GLN A 26 -22.07 21.07 -13.29
C GLN A 26 -22.92 20.14 -12.42
N GLY A 27 -23.25 20.58 -11.20
CA GLY A 27 -24.09 19.84 -10.26
C GLY A 27 -23.43 19.36 -8.96
N LEU A 28 -22.10 19.51 -8.80
CA LEU A 28 -21.42 19.12 -7.56
C LEU A 28 -20.92 20.36 -6.77
N PRO A 29 -21.45 20.64 -5.56
CA PRO A 29 -20.99 21.76 -4.76
C PRO A 29 -19.61 21.42 -4.18
N GLY A 30 -18.56 22.08 -4.70
CA GLY A 30 -17.20 21.92 -4.21
C GLY A 30 -16.53 20.65 -4.72
N GLY A 31 -15.79 20.79 -5.82
CA GLY A 31 -14.89 19.76 -6.34
C GLY A 31 -13.84 19.37 -5.31
N LEU A 32 -14.15 18.36 -4.50
CA LEU A 32 -13.12 17.41 -4.12
C LEU A 32 -12.58 16.86 -5.44
N PRO A 33 -11.27 16.95 -5.72
CA PRO A 33 -10.74 16.36 -6.93
C PRO A 33 -11.19 14.90 -6.91
N GLN A 34 -11.90 14.46 -7.95
CA GLN A 34 -11.96 13.04 -8.27
C GLN A 34 -10.57 12.68 -8.78
N GLY A 35 -9.58 12.76 -7.88
CA GLY A 35 -8.22 12.36 -8.14
C GLY A 35 -8.30 10.98 -8.74
N PHE A 36 -7.51 10.75 -9.81
CA PHE A 36 -7.32 9.46 -10.44
C PHE A 36 -7.42 8.38 -9.39
N GLY A 37 -8.60 7.78 -9.32
CA GLY A 37 -8.95 6.85 -8.29
C GLY A 37 -8.23 5.59 -8.68
N PHE A 38 -6.93 5.56 -8.38
CA PHE A 38 -6.25 4.33 -8.08
C PHE A 38 -7.09 3.69 -6.98
N ARG A 39 -8.06 2.90 -7.43
CA ARG A 39 -8.51 1.71 -6.74
C ARG A 39 -7.27 0.82 -6.69
N THR A 40 -6.22 1.22 -5.98
CA THR A 40 -5.13 0.33 -5.60
C THR A 40 -5.75 -0.69 -4.67
N GLY A 41 -6.32 -1.73 -5.30
CA GLY A 41 -6.45 -3.13 -4.89
C GLY A 41 -7.00 -3.51 -3.51
N VAL A 42 -7.17 -2.58 -2.58
CA VAL A 42 -7.57 -2.89 -1.21
C VAL A 42 -8.89 -2.19 -0.91
N ARG A 43 -9.90 -2.49 -1.73
CA ARG A 43 -11.30 -2.08 -1.47
C ARG A 43 -11.86 -2.68 -0.17
N SER A 44 -11.12 -3.54 0.51
CA SER A 44 -11.57 -4.25 1.68
C SER A 44 -10.51 -4.19 2.76
N ALA A 45 -10.79 -3.45 3.83
CA ALA A 45 -10.03 -3.52 5.08
C ALA A 45 -9.91 -4.98 5.59
N LYS A 46 -10.72 -5.92 5.09
CA LYS A 46 -10.60 -7.36 5.32
C LYS A 46 -9.38 -7.99 4.62
N VAL A 47 -9.02 -7.55 3.41
CA VAL A 47 -7.85 -8.08 2.67
C VAL A 47 -6.57 -7.61 3.35
N ALA A 48 -6.48 -6.33 3.72
CA ALA A 48 -5.34 -5.81 4.48
C ALA A 48 -5.18 -6.55 5.83
N LEU A 49 -6.29 -6.82 6.53
CA LEU A 49 -6.27 -7.60 7.76
C LEU A 49 -5.84 -9.06 7.51
N GLY A 50 -6.34 -9.68 6.44
CA GLY A 50 -5.97 -11.05 6.06
C GLY A 50 -4.48 -11.18 5.73
N PHE A 51 -3.94 -10.23 4.94
CA PHE A 51 -2.52 -10.17 4.65
C PHE A 51 -1.68 -9.96 5.91
N ALA A 52 -2.11 -9.07 6.80
CA ALA A 52 -1.45 -8.83 8.07
C ALA A 52 -1.38 -10.11 8.92
N VAL A 53 -2.51 -10.83 9.06
CA VAL A 53 -2.56 -12.10 9.80
C VAL A 53 -1.70 -13.17 9.13
N TYR A 54 -1.73 -13.26 7.80
CA TYR A 54 -0.90 -14.19 7.04
C TYR A 54 0.60 -13.94 7.29
N ALA A 55 1.03 -12.68 7.15
CA ALA A 55 2.42 -12.29 7.40
C ALA A 55 2.85 -12.57 8.84
N LEU A 56 1.95 -12.35 9.80
CA LEU A 56 2.18 -12.69 11.21
C LEU A 56 2.42 -14.18 11.40
N ILE A 57 1.53 -15.03 10.87
CA ILE A 57 1.67 -16.49 10.98
C ILE A 57 2.96 -16.96 10.29
N LEU A 58 3.22 -16.48 9.07
CA LEU A 58 4.40 -16.86 8.30
C LEU A 58 5.70 -16.45 9.03
N GLY A 59 5.75 -15.23 9.56
CA GLY A 59 6.87 -14.74 10.36
C GLY A 59 7.12 -15.60 11.59
N SER A 60 6.07 -15.88 12.38
CA SER A 60 6.20 -16.70 13.59
C SER A 60 6.63 -18.14 13.28
N VAL A 61 6.17 -18.74 12.18
CA VAL A 61 6.63 -20.07 11.74
C VAL A 61 8.12 -20.05 11.39
N LEU A 62 8.57 -19.00 10.70
CA LEU A 62 9.99 -18.84 10.34
C LEU A 62 10.87 -18.67 11.59
N VAL A 63 10.43 -17.86 12.56
CA VAL A 63 11.12 -17.69 13.84
C VAL A 63 11.16 -18.98 14.64
N LEU A 64 10.05 -19.74 14.69
CA LEU A 64 10.02 -21.04 15.36
C LEU A 64 11.05 -22.00 14.75
N THR A 65 11.11 -22.05 13.42
CA THR A 65 12.04 -22.90 12.68
C THR A 65 13.49 -22.48 12.92
N GLY A 66 13.77 -21.17 12.85
CA GLY A 66 15.08 -20.60 13.17
C GLY A 66 15.50 -20.87 14.61
N ALA A 67 14.56 -20.85 15.56
CA ALA A 67 14.84 -21.13 16.96
C ALA A 67 15.32 -22.56 17.15
N VAL A 68 14.63 -23.54 16.54
CA VAL A 68 15.03 -24.96 16.59
C VAL A 68 16.46 -25.12 16.03
N VAL A 69 16.75 -24.49 14.89
CA VAL A 69 18.08 -24.57 14.24
C VAL A 69 19.16 -23.91 15.10
N PHE A 70 18.93 -22.70 15.61
CA PHE A 70 19.94 -22.00 16.41
C PHE A 70 20.19 -22.64 17.77
N ILE A 71 19.16 -23.24 18.41
CA ILE A 71 19.34 -24.05 19.62
C ILE A 71 20.22 -25.26 19.30
N ALA A 72 19.95 -25.97 18.20
CA ALA A 72 20.73 -27.13 17.80
C ALA A 72 22.20 -26.80 17.50
N GLN A 73 22.46 -25.59 16.99
CA GLN A 73 23.82 -25.12 16.68
C GLN A 73 24.50 -24.38 17.86
N GLY A 74 23.81 -24.17 18.99
CA GLY A 74 24.35 -23.47 20.16
C GLY A 74 24.56 -21.95 19.98
N HIS A 75 23.94 -21.34 18.96
CA HIS A 75 24.09 -19.91 18.66
C HIS A 75 23.11 -19.04 19.45
N TRP A 76 23.35 -18.92 20.76
CA TRP A 76 22.49 -18.18 21.69
C TRP A 76 22.32 -16.68 21.38
N LEU A 77 23.37 -16.03 20.85
CA LEU A 77 23.32 -14.61 20.49
C LEU A 77 22.37 -14.37 19.31
N MET A 78 22.47 -15.18 18.25
CA MET A 78 21.56 -15.09 17.09
C MET A 78 20.13 -15.42 17.49
N LEU A 79 19.94 -16.42 18.36
CA LEU A 79 18.63 -16.74 18.91
C LEU A 79 18.03 -15.56 19.69
N GLY A 80 18.82 -14.94 20.56
CA GLY A 80 18.39 -13.76 21.32
C GLY A 80 18.01 -12.59 20.42
N LEU A 81 18.82 -12.30 19.39
CA LEU A 81 18.54 -11.25 18.41
C LEU A 81 17.26 -11.55 17.61
N MET A 82 17.09 -12.79 17.17
CA MET A 82 15.91 -13.22 16.43
C MET A 82 14.63 -13.08 17.27
N VAL A 83 14.66 -13.50 18.53
CA VAL A 83 13.54 -13.33 19.47
C VAL A 83 13.24 -11.86 19.70
N LEU A 84 14.28 -11.01 19.84
CA LEU A 84 14.11 -9.56 20.00
C LEU A 84 13.39 -8.95 18.79
N ILE A 85 13.79 -9.33 17.58
CA ILE A 85 13.17 -8.87 16.33
C ILE A 85 11.69 -9.32 16.28
N GLU A 86 11.39 -10.58 16.62
CA GLU A 86 10.01 -11.08 16.66
C GLU A 86 9.14 -10.31 17.67
N VAL A 87 9.67 -10.02 18.86
CA VAL A 87 8.95 -9.22 19.87
C VAL A 87 8.64 -7.82 19.35
N VAL A 88 9.61 -7.15 18.71
CA VAL A 88 9.40 -5.84 18.09
C VAL A 88 8.34 -5.92 17.00
N PHE A 89 8.40 -6.96 16.16
CA PHE A 89 7.43 -7.20 15.10
C PHE A 89 6.01 -7.37 15.66
N LEU A 90 5.83 -8.19 16.71
CA LEU A 90 4.55 -8.38 17.40
C LEU A 90 4.01 -7.07 18.01
N LEU A 91 4.87 -6.26 18.62
CA LEU A 91 4.49 -4.97 19.20
C LEU A 91 4.04 -3.98 18.11
N ALA A 92 4.80 -3.89 17.02
CA ALA A 92 4.44 -3.07 15.86
C ALA A 92 3.11 -3.52 15.25
N PHE A 93 2.91 -4.84 15.13
CA PHE A 93 1.67 -5.44 14.64
C PHE A 93 0.47 -5.10 15.53
N ARG A 94 0.61 -5.25 16.86
CA ARG A 94 -0.44 -4.87 17.83
C ARG A 94 -0.77 -3.38 17.74
N ARG A 95 0.24 -2.52 17.56
CA ARG A 95 0.04 -1.08 17.38
C ARG A 95 -0.71 -0.78 16.08
N LEU A 96 -0.35 -1.44 14.99
CA LEU A 96 -1.03 -1.31 13.70
C LEU A 96 -2.52 -1.71 13.79
N VAL A 97 -2.81 -2.84 14.43
CA VAL A 97 -4.20 -3.30 14.65
C VAL A 97 -4.99 -2.29 15.50
N ARG A 98 -4.37 -1.73 16.54
CA ARG A 98 -5.00 -0.70 17.38
C ARG A 98 -5.33 0.56 16.57
N LEU A 99 -4.38 1.04 15.75
CA LEU A 99 -4.58 2.19 14.86
C LEU A 99 -5.68 1.92 13.82
N ALA A 100 -5.70 0.71 13.24
CA ALA A 100 -6.72 0.30 12.29
C ALA A 100 -8.12 0.24 12.93
N ARG A 101 -8.23 -0.13 14.22
CA ARG A 101 -9.49 -0.12 14.96
C ARG A 101 -9.97 1.31 15.26
N ILE A 102 -9.06 2.18 15.72
CA ILE A 102 -9.37 3.59 16.01
C ILE A 102 -9.85 4.32 14.75
N ARG A 103 -9.22 4.09 13.59
CA ARG A 103 -9.66 4.68 12.31
C ARG A 103 -11.05 4.22 11.84
N ARG A 104 -11.54 3.05 12.26
CA ARG A 104 -12.91 2.60 11.97
C ARG A 104 -13.96 3.24 12.89
N LEU A 105 -13.54 3.95 13.93
CA LEU A 105 -14.38 4.63 14.92
C LEU A 105 -14.28 6.17 14.81
N GLY A 106 -13.73 6.70 13.71
CA GLY A 106 -13.72 8.15 13.43
C GLY A 106 -15.11 8.66 13.01
N PRO A 107 -15.36 9.96 13.24
CA PRO A 107 -16.54 10.56 13.89
C PRO A 107 -17.91 10.26 13.25
#